data_AF-A0A7C4VSI2-F1
#
_entry.id   AF-A0A7C4VSI2-F1
#
_cell.length_a   1.000
_cell.length_b   1.000
_cell.length_c   1.000
_cell.angle_alpha   90.00
_cell.angle_beta   90.00
_cell.angle_gamma   90.00
#
_symmetry.space_group_name_H-M   'P 1'
#
loop_
_entity.id
_entity.type
_entity.pdbx_description
1 polymer ?
#
loop_
_entity_poly.entity_id
_entity_poly.type
_entity_poly.pdbx_seq_one_letter_code
_entity_poly.pdbx_strand_id
1 'polypeptide(L)'
;TIFALQVIGALVTPGFIDWGIYGGLGTVFTCLGISLNNPAISSISTTLQDPNVRFLIVSILIWVFAIVNIKSLKLSLKWISVMAILGTIAGLVSGFTLLFSSNQYFITQWNNLFGSYLTYDQVINTAISNGYEYIPIGLGTFGTLFGLIACTYEMNIGYAASISFAGEIKSARRSIPIATLACVALGAVVLFIMCWAQQNVVGQKFIYSSMYLFYSKPELWTVPAPADPFLYAVIATGLNPILAVIIPLGLLSGCLGLVAVSYIVSSRYWLAFSFDRFLPTFFSKVDKKHHTPWVSILFFGIIYEIGLAFSCYYAAGVVYIGLPYRSISLLNNALIAAAVLLFPVIAKSLYEHADVVKRHKVLTLLSAVITFAFFAFAAINVVIHPEYGGPPNIGVWIFMIILLLLGPIIWLLSKIYWSRRGLDTSLVYKEVPPE
;
A
#
# COMPACT_ATOMS: atom_id res chain seq x y z
N THR A 1 -1.84 -18.44 5.94
CA THR A 1 -2.31 -17.10 5.56
C THR A 1 -1.18 -16.09 5.47
N ILE A 2 -0.32 -15.92 6.49
CA ILE A 2 0.82 -14.98 6.46
C ILE A 2 1.73 -15.19 5.24
N PHE A 3 2.10 -16.45 4.93
CA PHE A 3 2.90 -16.77 3.75
C PHE A 3 2.28 -16.24 2.44
N ALA A 4 0.99 -16.49 2.23
CA ALA A 4 0.27 -16.02 1.04
C ALA A 4 0.30 -14.49 0.95
N LEU A 5 0.11 -13.79 2.07
CA LEU A 5 0.18 -12.33 2.10
C LEU A 5 1.58 -11.80 1.74
N GLN A 6 2.66 -12.49 2.12
CA GLN A 6 4.01 -12.10 1.71
C GLN A 6 4.20 -12.23 0.19
N VAL A 7 3.72 -13.32 -0.42
CA VAL A 7 3.80 -13.53 -1.87
C VAL A 7 2.92 -12.53 -2.64
N ILE A 8 1.67 -12.35 -2.21
CA ILE A 8 0.75 -11.40 -2.84
C ILE A 8 1.30 -9.99 -2.69
N GLY A 9 1.65 -9.57 -1.47
CA GLY A 9 2.21 -8.25 -1.20
C GLY A 9 3.47 -7.99 -2.03
N ALA A 10 4.31 -9.00 -2.22
CA ALA A 10 5.48 -8.91 -3.08
C ALA A 10 5.14 -8.69 -4.57
N LEU A 11 4.10 -9.32 -5.09
CA LEU A 11 3.64 -9.10 -6.46
C LEU A 11 3.01 -7.71 -6.65
N VAL A 12 2.41 -7.14 -5.61
CA VAL A 12 1.75 -5.82 -5.68
C VAL A 12 2.72 -4.66 -5.47
N THR A 13 3.68 -4.83 -4.57
CA THR A 13 4.59 -3.76 -4.13
C THR A 13 5.27 -2.98 -5.27
N PRO A 14 5.77 -3.63 -6.34
CA PRO A 14 6.35 -2.95 -7.50
C PRO A 14 5.38 -1.98 -8.21
N GLY A 15 4.08 -2.30 -8.22
CA GLY A 15 3.05 -1.44 -8.79
C GLY A 15 2.92 -0.10 -8.06
N PHE A 16 3.27 -0.03 -6.77
CA PHE A 16 3.34 1.25 -6.07
C PHE A 16 4.54 2.09 -6.53
N ILE A 17 5.70 1.50 -6.84
CA ILE A 17 6.82 2.27 -7.42
C ILE A 17 6.44 2.75 -8.80
N ASP A 18 5.89 1.86 -9.63
CA ASP A 18 5.39 2.21 -10.97
C ASP A 18 4.43 3.40 -10.88
N TRP A 19 3.49 3.37 -9.94
CA TRP A 19 2.61 4.50 -9.63
C TRP A 19 3.34 5.75 -9.15
N GLY A 20 4.35 5.62 -8.30
CA GLY A 20 5.20 6.75 -7.90
C GLY A 20 5.97 7.37 -9.06
N ILE A 21 6.38 6.58 -10.06
CA ILE A 21 7.08 7.08 -11.25
C ILE A 21 6.12 7.82 -12.17
N TYR A 22 4.99 7.24 -12.57
CA TYR A 22 4.10 7.95 -13.51
C TYR A 22 3.22 9.00 -12.82
N GLY A 23 2.69 8.70 -11.62
CA GLY A 23 1.75 9.58 -10.90
C GLY A 23 2.44 10.55 -9.94
N GLY A 24 3.65 10.24 -9.47
CA GLY A 24 4.45 11.18 -8.69
C GLY A 24 5.36 11.99 -9.61
N LEU A 25 6.38 11.35 -10.16
CA LEU A 25 7.38 12.01 -11.00
C LEU A 25 6.79 12.54 -12.33
N GLY A 26 5.88 11.80 -12.97
CA GLY A 26 5.16 12.29 -14.15
C GLY A 26 4.33 13.53 -13.84
N THR A 27 3.61 13.57 -12.71
CA THR A 27 2.86 14.76 -12.28
C THR A 27 3.78 15.95 -11.98
N VAL A 28 4.99 15.75 -11.46
CA VAL A 28 5.99 16.84 -11.35
C VAL A 28 6.28 17.45 -12.73
N PHE A 29 6.60 16.61 -13.73
CA PHE A 29 6.95 17.09 -15.06
C PHE A 29 5.76 17.71 -15.80
N THR A 30 4.55 17.17 -15.63
CA THR A 30 3.32 17.79 -16.14
C THR A 30 3.11 19.16 -15.52
N CYS A 31 3.14 19.28 -14.19
CA CYS A 31 2.92 20.56 -13.51
C CYS A 31 4.00 21.60 -13.86
N LEU A 32 5.28 21.21 -13.89
CA LEU A 32 6.38 22.10 -14.25
C LEU A 32 6.32 22.52 -15.72
N GLY A 33 6.00 21.60 -16.63
CA GLY A 33 5.89 21.92 -18.05
C GLY A 33 4.78 22.91 -18.35
N ILE A 34 3.64 22.78 -17.64
CA ILE A 34 2.54 23.76 -17.73
C ILE A 34 2.95 25.10 -17.07
N SER A 35 3.49 25.06 -15.85
CA SER A 35 3.85 26.26 -15.08
C SER A 35 4.94 27.10 -15.77
N LEU A 36 5.91 26.44 -16.41
CA LEU A 36 7.03 27.09 -17.11
C LEU A 36 6.75 27.29 -18.61
N ASN A 37 5.56 26.91 -19.10
CA ASN A 37 5.18 26.92 -20.51
C ASN A 37 6.24 26.27 -21.43
N ASN A 38 6.77 25.11 -21.01
CA ASN A 38 7.84 24.41 -21.69
C ASN A 38 7.40 22.99 -22.11
N PRO A 39 7.03 22.79 -23.39
CA PRO A 39 6.58 21.50 -23.91
C PRO A 39 7.60 20.37 -23.76
N ALA A 40 8.92 20.68 -23.76
CA ALA A 40 9.96 19.68 -23.59
C ALA A 40 9.99 19.09 -22.17
N ILE A 41 9.55 19.84 -21.17
CA ILE A 41 9.39 19.34 -19.80
C ILE A 41 8.15 18.44 -19.72
N SER A 42 7.04 18.86 -20.34
CA SER A 42 5.82 18.05 -20.43
C SER A 42 6.03 16.73 -21.18
N SER A 43 6.90 16.69 -22.19
CA SER A 43 7.19 15.45 -22.94
C SER A 43 7.96 14.40 -22.13
N ILE A 44 8.61 14.80 -21.03
CA ILE A 44 9.18 13.84 -20.07
C ILE A 44 8.05 13.06 -19.40
N SER A 45 6.95 13.72 -19.03
CA SER A 45 5.78 13.05 -18.45
C SER A 45 5.19 12.02 -19.42
N THR A 46 5.06 12.35 -20.71
CA THR A 46 4.59 11.37 -21.72
C THR A 46 5.55 10.21 -21.90
N THR A 47 6.86 10.44 -21.75
CA THR A 47 7.88 9.38 -21.81
C THR A 47 7.75 8.43 -20.61
N LEU A 48 7.44 8.97 -19.43
CA LEU A 48 7.14 8.17 -18.23
C LEU A 48 5.80 7.43 -18.34
N GLN A 49 4.93 7.75 -19.29
CA GLN A 49 3.73 6.97 -19.59
C GLN A 49 3.99 5.76 -20.51
N ASP A 50 5.20 5.60 -21.06
CA ASP A 50 5.57 4.39 -21.79
C ASP A 50 5.83 3.21 -20.82
N PRO A 51 5.11 2.08 -20.94
CA PRO A 51 5.33 0.87 -20.15
C PRO A 51 6.78 0.38 -20.10
N ASN A 52 7.52 0.46 -21.20
CA ASN A 52 8.89 -0.02 -21.28
C ASN A 52 9.86 0.87 -20.50
N VAL A 53 9.65 2.18 -20.56
CA VAL A 53 10.44 3.16 -19.80
C VAL A 53 10.22 2.95 -18.31
N ARG A 54 8.95 2.78 -17.89
CA ARG A 54 8.63 2.49 -16.48
C ARG A 54 9.23 1.17 -16.02
N PHE A 55 9.09 0.11 -16.82
CA PHE A 55 9.66 -1.20 -16.49
C PHE A 55 11.17 -1.10 -16.26
N LEU A 56 11.90 -0.41 -17.15
CA LEU A 56 13.34 -0.23 -17.00
C LEU A 56 13.71 0.55 -15.72
N ILE A 57 13.08 1.70 -15.49
CA ILE A 57 13.37 2.57 -14.33
C ILE A 57 13.08 1.82 -13.02
N VAL A 58 11.90 1.19 -12.92
CA VAL A 58 11.48 0.51 -11.71
C VAL A 58 12.28 -0.78 -11.47
N SER A 59 12.64 -1.52 -12.51
CA SER A 59 13.54 -2.69 -12.41
C SER A 59 14.89 -2.30 -11.81
N ILE A 60 15.49 -1.20 -12.29
CA ILE A 60 16.74 -0.68 -11.72
C ILE A 60 16.56 -0.37 -10.23
N LEU A 61 15.46 0.30 -9.85
CA LEU A 61 15.17 0.62 -8.46
C LEU A 61 14.99 -0.63 -7.59
N ILE A 62 14.28 -1.65 -8.08
CA ILE A 62 14.08 -2.93 -7.39
C ILE A 62 15.43 -3.57 -7.03
N TRP A 63 16.36 -3.64 -7.98
CA TRP A 63 17.67 -4.26 -7.75
C TRP A 63 18.61 -3.38 -6.93
N VAL A 64 18.55 -2.05 -7.08
CA VAL A 64 19.27 -1.13 -6.19
C VAL A 64 18.82 -1.33 -4.75
N PHE A 65 17.51 -1.44 -4.49
CA PHE A 65 16.99 -1.71 -3.15
C PHE A 65 17.37 -3.09 -2.63
N ALA A 66 17.36 -4.12 -3.48
CA ALA A 66 17.84 -5.45 -3.10
C ALA A 66 19.31 -5.39 -2.64
N ILE A 67 20.18 -4.74 -3.42
CA ILE A 67 21.62 -4.61 -3.10
C ILE A 67 21.83 -3.81 -1.82
N VAL A 68 21.11 -2.70 -1.64
CA VAL A 68 21.17 -1.88 -0.42
C VAL A 68 20.73 -2.69 0.80
N ASN A 69 19.65 -3.46 0.69
CA ASN A 69 19.17 -4.33 1.76
C ASN A 69 20.17 -5.44 2.10
N ILE A 70 20.84 -6.03 1.10
CA ILE A 70 21.89 -7.04 1.33
C ILE A 70 23.08 -6.42 2.06
N LYS A 71 23.54 -5.24 1.63
CA LYS A 71 24.77 -4.61 2.16
C LYS A 71 24.59 -3.88 3.48
N SER A 72 23.42 -3.27 3.73
CA SER A 72 23.24 -2.44 4.92
C SER A 72 21.77 -2.26 5.29
N LEU A 73 21.38 -2.95 6.35
CA LEU A 73 20.10 -2.71 7.00
C LEU A 73 20.00 -1.27 7.53
N LYS A 74 21.08 -0.73 8.12
CA LYS A 74 21.10 0.65 8.63
C LYS A 74 20.79 1.67 7.54
N LEU A 75 21.34 1.47 6.34
CA LEU A 75 21.07 2.33 5.20
C LEU A 75 19.62 2.19 4.74
N SER A 76 19.09 0.96 4.73
CA SER A 76 17.69 0.69 4.37
C SER A 76 16.72 1.37 5.34
N LEU A 77 16.96 1.28 6.65
CA LEU A 77 16.18 1.98 7.67
C LEU A 77 16.30 3.50 7.55
N LYS A 78 17.50 4.04 7.29
CA LYS A 78 17.70 5.48 7.07
C LYS A 78 16.92 5.95 5.83
N TRP A 79 16.95 5.17 4.74
CA TRP A 79 16.18 5.46 3.53
C TRP A 79 14.69 5.55 3.83
N ILE A 80 14.14 4.55 4.52
CA ILE A 80 12.72 4.52 4.92
C ILE A 80 12.38 5.75 5.73
N SER A 81 13.20 6.11 6.73
CA SER A 81 12.96 7.30 7.55
C SER A 81 12.97 8.59 6.74
N VAL A 82 13.94 8.77 5.83
CA VAL A 82 14.01 9.98 4.98
C VAL A 82 12.79 10.05 4.07
N MET A 83 12.45 8.95 3.39
CA MET A 83 11.28 8.90 2.50
C MET A 83 9.96 9.15 3.25
N ALA A 84 9.81 8.61 4.46
CA ALA A 84 8.64 8.85 5.29
C ALA A 84 8.54 10.32 5.73
N ILE A 85 9.66 10.95 6.11
CA ILE A 85 9.70 12.37 6.45
C ILE A 85 9.34 13.23 5.24
N LEU A 86 9.94 12.97 4.07
CA LEU A 86 9.64 13.71 2.83
C LEU A 86 8.18 13.56 2.43
N GLY A 87 7.64 12.34 2.46
CA GLY A 87 6.22 12.08 2.18
C GLY A 87 5.29 12.79 3.15
N THR A 88 5.63 12.79 4.45
CA THR A 88 4.84 13.49 5.49
C THR A 88 4.87 15.00 5.29
N ILE A 89 6.04 15.58 5.01
CA ILE A 89 6.17 17.02 4.74
C ILE A 89 5.38 17.41 3.50
N ALA A 90 5.51 16.65 2.41
CA ALA A 90 4.75 16.91 1.19
C ALA A 90 3.23 16.80 1.40
N GLY A 91 2.78 15.82 2.17
CA GLY A 91 1.38 15.67 2.56
C GLY A 91 0.87 16.86 3.39
N LEU A 92 1.64 17.28 4.39
CA LEU A 92 1.33 18.48 5.18
C LEU A 92 1.28 19.73 4.31
N VAL A 93 2.27 19.93 3.43
CA VAL A 93 2.30 21.07 2.50
C VAL A 93 1.05 21.05 1.61
N SER A 94 0.69 19.90 1.04
CA SER A 94 -0.52 19.74 0.23
C SER A 94 -1.80 20.06 1.02
N GLY A 95 -1.93 19.54 2.24
CA GLY A 95 -3.06 19.84 3.13
C GLY A 95 -3.15 21.32 3.46
N PHE A 96 -2.04 21.94 3.89
CA PHE A 96 -1.99 23.36 4.20
C PHE A 96 -2.30 24.23 2.99
N THR A 97 -1.77 23.92 1.79
CA THR A 97 -2.05 24.73 0.60
C THR A 97 -3.51 24.68 0.20
N LEU A 98 -4.15 23.51 0.35
CA LEU A 98 -5.59 23.36 0.12
C LEU A 98 -6.42 24.16 1.14
N LEU A 99 -6.03 24.20 2.42
CA LEU A 99 -6.76 24.95 3.45
C LEU A 99 -6.85 26.47 3.17
N PHE A 100 -5.93 27.02 2.38
CA PHE A 100 -5.94 28.44 1.97
C PHE A 100 -6.49 28.67 0.55
N SER A 101 -7.00 27.63 -0.11
CA SER A 101 -7.63 27.71 -1.42
C SER A 101 -9.16 27.67 -1.30
N SER A 102 -9.86 27.99 -2.39
CA SER A 102 -11.32 27.93 -2.44
C SER A 102 -11.79 27.10 -3.63
N ASN A 103 -13.00 26.56 -3.54
CA ASN A 103 -13.57 25.77 -4.62
C ASN A 103 -13.73 26.57 -5.91
N GLN A 104 -14.19 27.82 -5.81
CA GLN A 104 -14.30 28.70 -6.97
C GLN A 104 -12.95 28.98 -7.63
N TYR A 105 -11.89 29.15 -6.82
CA TYR A 105 -10.54 29.33 -7.35
C TYR A 105 -10.07 28.08 -8.09
N PHE A 106 -10.27 26.88 -7.52
CA PHE A 106 -9.93 25.63 -8.18
C PHE A 106 -10.67 25.47 -9.52
N ILE A 107 -11.99 25.68 -9.56
CA ILE A 107 -12.80 25.58 -10.78
C ILE A 107 -12.25 26.53 -11.86
N THR A 108 -11.91 27.76 -11.47
CA THR A 108 -11.34 28.76 -12.38
C THR A 108 -10.00 28.30 -12.94
N GLN A 109 -9.09 27.82 -12.09
CA GLN A 109 -7.79 27.32 -12.53
C GLN A 109 -7.93 26.08 -13.43
N TRP A 110 -8.81 25.14 -13.07
CA TRP A 110 -9.10 23.97 -13.89
C TRP A 110 -9.57 24.37 -15.29
N ASN A 111 -10.59 25.22 -15.38
CA ASN A 111 -11.16 25.64 -16.66
C ASN A 111 -10.15 26.43 -17.50
N ASN A 112 -9.28 27.24 -16.88
CA ASN A 112 -8.22 27.95 -17.60
C ASN A 112 -7.18 27.00 -18.19
N LEU A 113 -6.83 25.93 -17.48
CA LEU A 113 -5.78 24.99 -17.88
C LEU A 113 -6.29 23.92 -18.84
N PHE A 114 -7.48 23.38 -18.56
CA PHE A 114 -8.01 22.19 -19.22
C PHE A 114 -9.38 22.39 -19.86
N GLY A 115 -9.95 23.60 -19.81
CA GLY A 115 -11.28 23.87 -20.38
C GLY A 115 -11.40 23.62 -21.89
N SER A 116 -10.29 23.63 -22.63
CA SER A 116 -10.26 23.21 -24.04
C SER A 116 -10.42 21.70 -24.25
N TYR A 117 -10.20 20.90 -23.20
CA TYR A 117 -10.34 19.44 -23.21
C TYR A 117 -11.63 19.04 -22.50
N LEU A 118 -11.73 19.35 -21.20
CA LEU A 118 -12.89 19.12 -20.36
C LEU A 118 -12.95 20.22 -19.28
N THR A 119 -14.02 21.01 -19.31
CA THR A 119 -14.34 21.92 -18.19
C THR A 119 -14.72 21.13 -16.93
N TYR A 120 -14.68 21.80 -15.77
CA TYR A 120 -15.02 21.21 -14.48
C TYR A 120 -16.40 20.52 -14.50
N ASP A 121 -17.41 21.23 -15.03
CA ASP A 121 -18.77 20.70 -15.12
C ASP A 121 -18.87 19.59 -16.17
N GLN A 122 -18.13 19.67 -17.28
CA GLN A 122 -18.09 18.60 -18.27
C GLN A 122 -17.49 17.31 -17.72
N VAL A 123 -16.47 17.37 -16.86
CA VAL A 123 -15.94 16.17 -16.19
C VAL A 123 -17.06 15.46 -15.41
N ILE A 124 -17.83 16.21 -14.62
CA ILE A 124 -18.92 15.65 -13.81
C ILE A 124 -20.04 15.11 -14.70
N ASN A 125 -20.53 15.92 -15.64
CA ASN A 125 -21.66 15.56 -16.50
C ASN A 125 -21.32 14.38 -17.44
N THR A 126 -20.09 14.31 -17.94
CA THR A 126 -19.63 13.20 -18.78
C THR A 126 -19.56 11.90 -17.99
N ALA A 127 -19.07 11.93 -16.74
CA ALA A 127 -19.06 10.75 -15.89
C ALA A 127 -20.49 10.25 -15.61
N ILE A 128 -21.39 11.13 -15.18
CA ILE A 128 -22.78 10.78 -14.83
C ILE A 128 -23.54 10.23 -16.05
N SER A 129 -23.43 10.88 -17.21
CA SER A 129 -24.07 10.41 -18.45
C SER A 129 -23.52 9.06 -18.94
N ASN A 130 -22.32 8.67 -18.51
CA ASN A 130 -21.68 7.39 -18.84
C ASN A 130 -21.72 6.37 -17.69
N GLY A 131 -22.72 6.48 -16.80
CA GLY A 131 -23.05 5.46 -15.81
C GLY A 131 -22.38 5.62 -14.45
N TYR A 132 -21.71 6.75 -14.18
CA TYR A 132 -21.23 7.03 -12.83
C TYR A 132 -22.37 7.48 -11.91
N GLU A 133 -22.65 6.67 -10.88
CA GLU A 133 -23.56 7.05 -9.80
C GLU A 133 -22.77 7.67 -8.64
N TYR A 134 -23.03 8.95 -8.36
CA TYR A 134 -22.37 9.64 -7.26
C TYR A 134 -22.92 9.18 -5.91
N ILE A 135 -22.06 8.60 -5.08
CA ILE A 135 -22.35 8.25 -3.69
C ILE A 135 -21.70 9.30 -2.78
N PRO A 136 -22.49 10.18 -2.12
CA PRO A 136 -21.94 11.17 -1.21
C PRO A 136 -21.21 10.53 -0.03
N ILE A 137 -20.11 11.16 0.40
CA ILE A 137 -19.37 10.76 1.61
C ILE A 137 -19.51 11.91 2.59
N GLY A 138 -20.39 11.74 3.58
CA GLY A 138 -20.61 12.68 4.67
C GLY A 138 -20.66 11.97 6.02
N LEU A 139 -20.34 12.68 7.10
CA LEU A 139 -20.37 12.11 8.45
C LEU A 139 -21.70 11.39 8.71
N GLY A 140 -21.63 10.08 9.00
CA GLY A 140 -22.80 9.22 9.23
C GLY A 140 -23.37 8.51 7.99
N THR A 141 -22.81 8.74 6.80
CA THR A 141 -23.14 7.99 5.58
C THR A 141 -22.35 6.67 5.52
N PHE A 142 -22.89 5.70 4.79
CA PHE A 142 -22.18 4.45 4.47
C PHE A 142 -20.83 4.74 3.78
N GLY A 143 -20.74 5.81 2.97
CA GLY A 143 -19.51 6.27 2.34
C GLY A 143 -18.39 6.68 3.31
N THR A 144 -18.71 7.19 4.51
CA THR A 144 -17.68 7.51 5.52
C THR A 144 -17.07 6.27 6.14
N LEU A 145 -17.87 5.22 6.33
CA LEU A 145 -17.37 3.94 6.82
C LEU A 145 -16.37 3.32 5.82
N PHE A 146 -16.60 3.51 4.51
CA PHE A 146 -15.67 3.11 3.46
C PHE A 146 -14.39 3.95 3.38
N GLY A 147 -14.50 5.27 3.53
CA GLY A 147 -13.31 6.12 3.65
C GLY A 147 -12.41 5.68 4.81
N LEU A 148 -13.02 5.32 5.94
CA LEU A 148 -12.30 4.75 7.10
C LEU A 148 -11.63 3.41 6.77
N ILE A 149 -12.27 2.53 6.00
CA ILE A 149 -11.67 1.26 5.56
C ILE A 149 -10.39 1.51 4.75
N ALA A 150 -10.45 2.41 3.77
CA ALA A 150 -9.30 2.75 2.93
C ALA A 150 -8.15 3.35 3.75
N CYS A 151 -8.45 4.34 4.61
CA CYS A 151 -7.44 4.96 5.46
C CYS A 151 -6.82 3.96 6.45
N THR A 152 -7.64 3.12 7.08
CA THR A 152 -7.16 2.11 8.05
C THR A 152 -6.28 1.07 7.38
N TYR A 153 -6.59 0.68 6.14
CA TYR A 153 -5.78 -0.23 5.36
C TYR A 153 -4.37 0.30 5.10
N GLU A 154 -4.26 1.53 4.58
CA GLU A 154 -2.96 2.12 4.25
C GLU A 154 -2.10 2.34 5.52
N MET A 155 -2.75 2.66 6.64
CA MET A 155 -2.07 2.81 7.93
C MET A 155 -1.63 1.46 8.54
N ASN A 156 -2.29 0.35 8.18
CA ASN A 156 -1.97 -1.00 8.67
C ASN A 156 -0.61 -1.49 8.22
N ILE A 157 -0.22 -1.17 6.98
CA ILE A 157 1.02 -1.64 6.36
C ILE A 157 2.25 -1.22 7.19
N GLY A 158 2.28 0.03 7.65
CA GLY A 158 3.44 0.61 8.34
C GLY A 158 3.67 0.02 9.73
N TYR A 159 2.63 -0.16 10.55
CA TYR A 159 2.82 -0.69 11.90
C TYR A 159 3.05 -2.20 11.91
N ALA A 160 2.42 -2.96 11.01
CA ALA A 160 2.63 -4.41 10.91
C ALA A 160 4.09 -4.74 10.57
N ALA A 161 4.75 -3.89 9.78
CA ALA A 161 6.16 -4.03 9.46
C ALA A 161 7.06 -3.95 10.71
N SER A 162 6.75 -3.08 11.67
CA SER A 162 7.58 -2.87 12.88
C SER A 162 7.74 -4.11 13.75
N ILE A 163 6.79 -5.05 13.68
CA ILE A 163 6.82 -6.31 14.42
C ILE A 163 7.90 -7.26 13.87
N SER A 164 8.12 -7.24 12.56
CA SER A 164 9.03 -8.19 11.89
C SER A 164 10.51 -8.05 12.29
N PHE A 165 10.89 -6.89 12.84
CA PHE A 165 12.23 -6.61 13.35
C PHE A 165 12.18 -6.12 14.81
N ALA A 166 11.15 -6.52 15.56
CA ALA A 166 10.99 -6.12 16.96
C ALA A 166 12.19 -6.52 17.83
N GLY A 167 12.80 -7.70 17.58
CA GLY A 167 14.02 -8.14 18.28
C GLY A 167 15.25 -7.26 18.03
N GLU A 168 15.22 -6.44 16.98
CA GLU A 168 16.29 -5.50 16.63
C GLU A 168 16.06 -4.10 17.25
N ILE A 169 14.90 -3.87 17.87
CA ILE A 169 14.51 -2.58 18.46
C ILE A 169 14.84 -2.56 19.96
N LYS A 170 15.63 -1.57 20.38
CA LYS A 170 15.89 -1.32 21.80
C LYS A 170 14.58 -1.03 22.55
N SER A 171 14.32 -1.81 23.59
CA SER A 171 13.11 -1.70 24.42
C SER A 171 11.80 -1.85 23.62
N ALA A 172 11.78 -2.78 22.65
CA ALA A 172 10.63 -3.05 21.77
C ALA A 172 9.28 -3.09 22.49
N ARG A 173 9.20 -3.73 23.67
CA ARG A 173 7.97 -3.83 24.50
C ARG A 173 7.36 -2.48 24.87
N ARG A 174 8.16 -1.41 24.96
CA ARG A 174 7.69 -0.04 25.25
C ARG A 174 7.65 0.81 23.97
N SER A 175 8.69 0.73 23.15
CA SER A 175 8.86 1.61 21.99
C SER A 175 7.85 1.32 20.88
N ILE A 176 7.56 0.06 20.58
CA ILE A 176 6.65 -0.32 19.48
C ILE A 176 5.22 0.17 19.77
N PRO A 177 4.58 -0.14 20.92
CA PRO A 177 3.21 0.31 21.17
C PRO A 177 3.05 1.83 21.15
N ILE A 178 3.99 2.57 21.75
CA ILE A 178 3.95 4.05 21.79
C ILE A 178 4.12 4.61 20.37
N ALA A 179 5.11 4.13 19.62
CA ALA A 179 5.35 4.57 18.24
C ALA A 179 4.16 4.25 17.33
N THR A 180 3.59 3.04 17.45
CA THR A 180 2.39 2.65 16.68
C THR A 180 1.22 3.58 16.99
N LEU A 181 0.89 3.82 18.27
CA LEU A 181 -0.21 4.71 18.64
C LEU A 181 0.02 6.16 18.18
N ALA A 182 1.24 6.68 18.37
CA ALA A 182 1.58 8.03 17.94
C ALA A 182 1.51 8.19 16.41
N CYS A 183 2.05 7.24 15.65
CA CYS A 183 2.00 7.25 14.19
C CYS A 183 0.57 7.11 13.66
N VAL A 184 -0.25 6.26 14.28
CA VAL A 184 -1.67 6.12 13.90
C VAL A 184 -2.44 7.40 14.22
N ALA A 185 -2.27 7.99 15.41
CA ALA A 185 -2.96 9.23 15.76
C ALA A 185 -2.54 10.38 14.83
N LEU A 186 -1.24 10.58 14.64
CA LEU A 186 -0.70 11.64 13.78
C LEU A 186 -1.14 11.43 12.32
N GLY A 187 -0.97 10.21 11.80
CA GLY A 187 -1.35 9.89 10.43
C GLY A 187 -2.86 10.07 10.20
N ALA A 188 -3.70 9.73 11.17
CA ALA A 188 -5.15 9.87 11.05
C ALA A 188 -5.55 11.36 10.97
N VAL A 189 -4.94 12.21 11.80
CA VAL A 189 -5.17 13.66 11.78
C VAL A 189 -4.71 14.26 10.46
N VAL A 190 -3.50 13.93 10.00
CA VAL A 190 -2.96 14.45 8.74
C VAL A 190 -3.81 14.02 7.55
N LEU A 191 -4.13 12.73 7.44
CA LEU A 191 -4.97 12.21 6.37
C LEU A 191 -6.38 12.81 6.41
N PHE A 192 -6.97 12.95 7.59
CA PHE A 192 -8.29 13.57 7.73
C PHE A 192 -8.29 15.01 7.21
N ILE A 193 -7.33 15.83 7.63
CA ILE A 193 -7.21 17.23 7.19
C ILE A 193 -7.01 17.29 5.67
N MET A 194 -6.13 16.45 5.12
CA MET A 194 -5.86 16.40 3.69
C MET A 194 -7.11 16.00 2.89
N CYS A 195 -7.75 14.88 3.24
CA CYS A 195 -8.95 14.41 2.55
C CYS A 195 -10.09 15.43 2.65
N TRP A 196 -10.31 16.00 3.83
CA TRP A 196 -11.33 17.02 4.04
C TRP A 196 -11.05 18.27 3.20
N ALA A 197 -9.83 18.82 3.27
CA ALA A 197 -9.47 20.02 2.50
C ALA A 197 -9.61 19.78 1.00
N GLN A 198 -9.15 18.62 0.52
CA GLN A 198 -9.24 18.25 -0.89
C GLN A 198 -10.69 18.12 -1.35
N GLN A 199 -11.56 17.45 -0.58
CA GLN A 199 -12.97 17.30 -0.92
C GLN A 199 -13.72 18.65 -0.94
N ASN A 200 -13.37 19.58 -0.05
CA ASN A 200 -14.00 20.91 0.00
C ASN A 200 -13.50 21.83 -1.11
N VAL A 201 -12.21 21.81 -1.43
CA VAL A 201 -11.62 22.70 -2.45
C VAL A 201 -11.83 22.16 -3.85
N VAL A 202 -11.48 20.91 -4.11
CA VAL A 202 -11.61 20.32 -5.45
C VAL A 202 -13.08 19.97 -5.74
N GLY A 203 -13.84 19.62 -4.70
CA GLY A 203 -15.21 19.17 -4.82
C GLY A 203 -15.29 17.66 -4.96
N GLN A 204 -16.02 17.03 -4.06
CA GLN A 204 -16.11 15.57 -3.97
C GLN A 204 -16.59 14.94 -5.31
N LYS A 205 -17.65 15.49 -5.92
CA LYS A 205 -18.20 15.00 -7.19
C LYS A 205 -17.18 15.01 -8.31
N PHE A 206 -16.40 16.09 -8.40
CA PHE A 206 -15.36 16.22 -9.42
C PHE A 206 -14.28 15.17 -9.24
N ILE A 207 -13.74 15.02 -8.01
CA ILE A 207 -12.68 14.02 -7.73
C ILE A 207 -13.13 12.64 -8.18
N TYR A 208 -14.32 12.18 -7.79
CA TYR A 208 -14.74 10.83 -8.16
C TYR A 208 -15.12 10.69 -9.64
N SER A 209 -15.71 11.73 -10.23
CA SER A 209 -16.02 11.73 -11.67
C SER A 209 -14.75 11.67 -12.52
N SER A 210 -13.71 12.42 -12.14
CA SER A 210 -12.43 12.41 -12.85
C SER A 210 -11.71 11.07 -12.70
N MET A 211 -11.69 10.48 -11.50
CA MET A 211 -11.15 9.13 -11.30
C MET A 211 -11.91 8.09 -12.13
N TYR A 212 -13.25 8.16 -12.18
CA TYR A 212 -14.08 7.24 -12.95
C TYR A 212 -13.75 7.31 -14.44
N LEU A 213 -13.71 8.53 -15.01
CA LEU A 213 -13.35 8.72 -16.41
C LEU A 213 -11.94 8.22 -16.68
N PHE A 214 -10.96 8.55 -15.83
CA PHE A 214 -9.57 8.16 -16.06
C PHE A 214 -9.34 6.64 -15.99
N TYR A 215 -9.92 5.95 -14.99
CA TYR A 215 -9.66 4.53 -14.76
C TYR A 215 -10.66 3.58 -15.44
N SER A 216 -11.92 3.99 -15.61
CA SER A 216 -12.99 3.12 -16.11
C SER A 216 -13.42 3.44 -17.55
N LYS A 217 -13.20 4.68 -18.01
CA LYS A 217 -13.58 5.17 -19.34
C LYS A 217 -12.45 6.02 -19.95
N PRO A 218 -11.21 5.50 -20.04
CA PRO A 218 -10.05 6.28 -20.46
C PRO A 218 -10.21 6.94 -21.84
N GLU A 219 -11.05 6.37 -22.71
CA GLU A 219 -11.42 6.93 -24.02
C GLU A 219 -12.16 8.28 -23.94
N LEU A 220 -12.78 8.57 -22.80
CA LEU A 220 -13.49 9.83 -22.54
C LEU A 220 -12.62 10.86 -21.80
N TRP A 221 -11.46 10.46 -21.26
CA TRP A 221 -10.54 11.36 -20.57
C TRP A 221 -9.55 11.99 -21.56
N THR A 222 -9.93 13.13 -22.12
CA THR A 222 -9.12 13.86 -23.11
C THR A 222 -8.07 14.79 -22.50
N VAL A 223 -8.08 14.97 -21.18
CA VAL A 223 -7.15 15.86 -20.46
C VAL A 223 -5.75 15.24 -20.51
N PRO A 224 -4.71 15.98 -20.97
CA PRO A 224 -3.34 15.47 -21.10
C PRO A 224 -2.59 15.45 -19.76
N ALA A 225 -3.28 15.03 -18.70
CA ALA A 225 -2.75 14.90 -17.36
C ALA A 225 -3.45 13.75 -16.64
N PRO A 226 -2.76 13.04 -15.73
CA PRO A 226 -3.40 12.01 -14.91
C PRO A 226 -4.51 12.62 -14.06
N ALA A 227 -5.59 11.86 -13.85
CA ALA A 227 -6.56 12.21 -12.83
C ALA A 227 -5.99 11.77 -11.49
N ASP A 228 -5.38 12.69 -10.74
CA ASP A 228 -4.80 12.38 -9.43
C ASP A 228 -4.97 13.51 -8.38
N PRO A 229 -5.14 13.13 -7.09
CA PRO A 229 -5.22 14.06 -5.96
C PRO A 229 -4.09 15.09 -5.84
N PHE A 230 -2.85 14.71 -6.17
CA PHE A 230 -1.66 15.54 -6.00
C PHE A 230 -1.63 16.64 -7.06
N LEU A 231 -1.98 16.33 -8.31
CA LEU A 231 -2.20 17.29 -9.38
C LEU A 231 -3.26 18.31 -8.98
N TYR A 232 -4.40 17.87 -8.45
CA TYR A 232 -5.47 18.78 -8.04
C TYR A 232 -5.03 19.73 -6.93
N ALA A 233 -4.25 19.24 -5.97
CA ALA A 233 -3.66 20.07 -4.94
C ALA A 233 -2.72 21.13 -5.53
N VAL A 234 -1.91 20.79 -6.53
CA VAL A 234 -1.02 21.76 -7.21
C VAL A 234 -1.82 22.78 -8.02
N ILE A 235 -2.87 22.36 -8.74
CA ILE A 235 -3.77 23.27 -9.49
C ILE A 235 -4.45 24.25 -8.54
N ALA A 236 -4.88 23.79 -7.35
CA ALA A 236 -5.48 24.64 -6.33
C ALA A 236 -4.54 25.73 -5.80
N THR A 237 -3.24 25.69 -6.14
CA THR A 237 -2.25 26.73 -5.82
C THR A 237 -1.92 27.66 -6.99
N GLY A 238 -2.59 27.52 -8.13
CA GLY A 238 -2.23 28.23 -9.37
C GLY A 238 -0.94 27.72 -10.01
N LEU A 239 -0.62 26.43 -9.85
CA LEU A 239 0.59 25.80 -10.40
C LEU A 239 1.91 26.47 -9.96
N ASN A 240 2.04 26.81 -8.68
CA ASN A 240 3.30 27.31 -8.16
C ASN A 240 4.44 26.30 -8.46
N PRO A 241 5.53 26.69 -9.16
CA PRO A 241 6.57 25.75 -9.59
C PRO A 241 7.24 24.96 -8.45
N ILE A 242 7.35 25.56 -7.26
CA ILE A 242 7.94 24.92 -6.09
C ILE A 242 6.99 23.84 -5.56
N LEU A 243 5.71 24.17 -5.45
CA LEU A 243 4.68 23.24 -4.97
C LEU A 243 4.39 22.13 -5.99
N ALA A 244 4.52 22.43 -7.29
CA ALA A 244 4.49 21.47 -8.38
C ALA A 244 5.55 20.37 -8.27
N VAL A 245 6.65 20.64 -7.57
CA VAL A 245 7.69 19.64 -7.26
C VAL A 245 7.42 18.97 -5.93
N ILE A 246 7.22 19.75 -4.86
CA ILE A 246 7.15 19.22 -3.49
C ILE A 246 5.96 18.26 -3.31
N ILE A 247 4.77 18.65 -3.79
CA ILE A 247 3.53 17.89 -3.54
C ILE A 247 3.59 16.51 -4.24
N PRO A 248 3.86 16.39 -5.55
CA PRO A 248 3.86 15.09 -6.22
C PRO A 248 5.08 14.22 -5.86
N LEU A 249 6.22 14.83 -5.47
CA LEU A 249 7.35 14.07 -4.91
C LEU A 249 7.01 13.41 -3.56
N GLY A 250 5.99 13.90 -2.85
CA GLY A 250 5.45 13.23 -1.67
C GLY A 250 4.95 11.82 -1.96
N LEU A 251 4.20 11.67 -3.06
CA LEU A 251 3.72 10.37 -3.54
C LEU A 251 4.90 9.44 -3.86
N LEU A 252 5.85 9.92 -4.67
CA LEU A 252 7.03 9.15 -5.02
C LEU A 252 7.82 8.70 -3.78
N SER A 253 8.01 9.61 -2.81
CA SER A 253 8.70 9.30 -1.56
C SER A 253 7.99 8.20 -0.77
N GLY A 254 6.65 8.29 -0.65
CA GLY A 254 5.85 7.24 -0.02
C GLY A 254 6.03 5.87 -0.69
N CYS A 255 5.94 5.82 -2.03
CA CYS A 255 6.12 4.60 -2.80
C CYS A 255 7.52 4.00 -2.68
N LEU A 256 8.57 4.84 -2.71
CA LEU A 256 9.96 4.39 -2.53
C LEU A 256 10.25 3.90 -1.11
N GLY A 257 9.60 4.50 -0.10
CA GLY A 257 9.68 4.04 1.28
C GLY A 257 9.05 2.65 1.46
N LEU A 258 7.89 2.42 0.85
CA LEU A 258 7.14 1.17 0.94
C LEU A 258 7.96 -0.05 0.47
N VAL A 259 8.72 0.09 -0.62
CA VAL A 259 9.48 -1.03 -1.17
C VAL A 259 10.67 -1.39 -0.31
N ALA A 260 11.36 -0.39 0.24
CA ALA A 260 12.43 -0.65 1.19
C ALA A 260 11.90 -1.39 2.43
N VAL A 261 10.73 -1.00 2.96
CA VAL A 261 10.07 -1.73 4.06
C VAL A 261 9.71 -3.16 3.65
N SER A 262 9.15 -3.34 2.45
CA SER A 262 8.71 -4.66 1.99
C SER A 262 9.86 -5.67 1.92
N TYR A 263 11.05 -5.28 1.45
CA TYR A 263 12.22 -6.15 1.40
C TYR A 263 12.66 -6.59 2.80
N ILE A 264 12.68 -5.66 3.75
CA ILE A 264 13.04 -5.91 5.15
C ILE A 264 12.09 -6.95 5.76
N VAL A 265 10.79 -6.75 5.57
CA VAL A 265 9.73 -7.58 6.17
C VAL A 265 9.70 -8.97 5.53
N SER A 266 9.59 -9.01 4.20
CA SER A 266 9.43 -10.24 3.41
C SER A 266 10.61 -11.20 3.59
N SER A 267 11.83 -10.66 3.55
CA SER A 267 13.05 -11.48 3.69
C SER A 267 13.20 -12.11 5.08
N ARG A 268 12.75 -11.41 6.14
CA ARG A 268 12.75 -11.93 7.53
C ARG A 268 11.68 -12.99 7.77
N TYR A 269 10.47 -12.80 7.23
CA TYR A 269 9.43 -13.83 7.29
C TYR A 269 9.89 -15.12 6.61
N TRP A 270 10.54 -15.02 5.44
CA TRP A 270 11.01 -16.21 4.72
C TRP A 270 12.20 -16.88 5.39
N LEU A 271 13.08 -16.09 6.02
CA LEU A 271 14.11 -16.60 6.90
C LEU A 271 13.49 -17.41 8.06
N ALA A 272 12.50 -16.86 8.75
CA ALA A 272 11.79 -17.54 9.85
C ALA A 272 11.10 -18.83 9.36
N PHE A 273 10.33 -18.77 8.27
CA PHE A 273 9.67 -19.93 7.69
C PHE A 273 10.64 -21.04 7.28
N SER A 274 11.87 -20.69 6.90
CA SER A 274 12.89 -21.68 6.57
C SER A 274 13.46 -22.40 7.81
N PHE A 275 13.56 -21.69 8.95
CA PHE A 275 13.93 -22.30 10.24
C PHE A 275 12.84 -23.24 10.75
N ASP A 276 11.57 -22.86 10.55
CA ASP A 276 10.39 -23.70 10.86
C ASP A 276 10.23 -24.90 9.91
N ARG A 277 11.14 -25.06 8.95
CA ARG A 277 11.11 -26.09 7.90
C ARG A 277 9.88 -25.99 6.99
N PHE A 278 9.10 -24.92 7.10
CA PHE A 278 7.98 -24.62 6.21
C PHE A 278 8.48 -24.33 4.79
N LEU A 279 9.58 -23.57 4.67
CA LEU A 279 10.31 -23.38 3.43
C LEU A 279 11.60 -24.21 3.36
N PRO A 280 12.15 -24.44 2.16
CA PRO A 280 13.47 -25.03 1.99
C PRO A 280 14.57 -24.27 2.74
N THR A 281 15.56 -25.00 3.27
CA THR A 281 16.66 -24.43 4.07
C THR A 281 17.55 -23.46 3.31
N PHE A 282 17.50 -23.43 1.98
CA PHE A 282 18.33 -22.48 1.23
C PHE A 282 17.93 -21.01 1.51
N PHE A 283 16.68 -20.74 1.91
CA PHE A 283 16.22 -19.43 2.37
C PHE A 283 16.77 -19.03 3.75
N SER A 284 17.37 -19.97 4.49
CA SER A 284 18.00 -19.69 5.78
C SER A 284 19.43 -19.16 5.65
N LYS A 285 19.93 -18.99 4.42
CA LYS A 285 21.30 -18.52 4.17
C LYS A 285 21.42 -17.03 4.45
N VAL A 286 22.30 -16.71 5.40
CA VAL A 286 22.61 -15.34 5.83
C VAL A 286 24.03 -14.98 5.37
N ASP A 287 24.22 -13.74 4.92
CA ASP A 287 25.53 -13.22 4.53
C ASP A 287 26.44 -13.08 5.76
N LYS A 288 27.69 -13.54 5.66
CA LYS A 288 28.62 -13.55 6.80
C LYS A 288 29.06 -12.14 7.22
N LYS A 289 29.09 -11.18 6.28
CA LYS A 289 29.61 -9.83 6.51
C LYS A 289 28.53 -8.87 6.99
N HIS A 290 27.34 -8.94 6.40
CA HIS A 290 26.27 -7.99 6.63
C HIS A 290 25.12 -8.57 7.47
N HIS A 291 25.14 -9.88 7.75
CA HIS A 291 24.13 -10.58 8.54
C HIS A 291 22.71 -10.46 7.98
N THR A 292 22.58 -10.45 6.65
CA THR A 292 21.30 -10.31 5.93
C THR A 292 20.91 -11.59 5.19
N PRO A 293 19.61 -11.95 5.10
CA PRO A 293 19.13 -13.13 4.37
C PRO A 293 19.17 -12.90 2.85
N TRP A 294 20.37 -12.86 2.27
CA TRP A 294 20.59 -12.44 0.88
C TRP A 294 19.83 -13.29 -0.14
N VAL A 295 19.67 -14.59 0.09
CA VAL A 295 18.90 -15.47 -0.80
C VAL A 295 17.44 -15.04 -0.86
N SER A 296 16.81 -14.81 0.29
CA SER A 296 15.43 -14.36 0.37
C SER A 296 15.28 -13.01 -0.32
N ILE A 297 16.23 -12.09 -0.11
CA ILE A 297 16.21 -10.76 -0.76
C ILE A 297 16.27 -10.90 -2.29
N LEU A 298 17.20 -11.69 -2.84
CA LEU A 298 17.29 -11.89 -4.29
C LEU A 298 16.05 -12.59 -4.87
N PHE A 299 15.50 -13.56 -4.15
CA PHE A 299 14.27 -14.24 -4.56
C PHE A 299 13.08 -13.28 -4.60
N PHE A 300 12.95 -12.39 -3.62
CA PHE A 300 11.95 -11.33 -3.66
C PHE A 300 12.19 -10.32 -4.79
N GLY A 301 13.45 -10.02 -5.13
CA GLY A 301 13.77 -9.24 -6.33
C GLY A 301 13.16 -9.86 -7.59
N ILE A 302 13.24 -11.18 -7.75
CA ILE A 302 12.60 -11.89 -8.88
C ILE A 302 11.08 -11.80 -8.83
N ILE A 303 10.45 -12.00 -7.66
CA ILE A 303 9.00 -11.84 -7.53
C ILE A 303 8.58 -10.40 -7.84
N TYR A 304 9.37 -9.42 -7.44
CA TYR A 304 9.11 -8.01 -7.69
C TYR A 304 9.22 -7.68 -9.18
N GLU A 305 10.15 -8.29 -9.91
CA GLU A 305 10.21 -8.16 -11.38
C GLU A 305 8.96 -8.74 -12.06
N ILE A 306 8.48 -9.89 -11.59
CA ILE A 306 7.23 -10.49 -12.11
C ILE A 306 6.05 -9.55 -11.83
N GLY A 307 5.94 -9.05 -10.59
CA GLY A 307 4.92 -8.08 -10.20
C GLY A 307 4.98 -6.78 -11.02
N LEU A 308 6.19 -6.29 -11.31
CA LEU A 308 6.42 -5.13 -12.15
C LEU A 308 5.98 -5.37 -13.59
N ALA A 309 6.29 -6.53 -14.17
CA ALA A 309 5.85 -6.87 -15.52
C ALA A 309 4.32 -6.89 -15.62
N PHE A 310 3.64 -7.42 -14.59
CA PHE A 310 2.18 -7.33 -14.48
C PHE A 310 1.71 -5.88 -14.38
N SER A 311 2.42 -5.03 -13.62
CA SER A 311 2.06 -3.62 -13.45
C SER A 311 2.16 -2.82 -14.75
N CYS A 312 3.28 -2.92 -15.46
CA CYS A 312 3.57 -2.07 -16.61
C CYS A 312 2.83 -2.50 -17.88
N TYR A 313 2.78 -3.80 -18.17
CA TYR A 313 2.36 -4.31 -19.48
C TYR A 313 0.90 -4.71 -19.57
N TYR A 314 0.26 -4.97 -18.44
CA TYR A 314 -1.17 -5.19 -18.42
C TYR A 314 -1.79 -3.88 -17.97
N ALA A 315 -2.67 -3.30 -18.80
CA ALA A 315 -3.44 -2.06 -18.53
C ALA A 315 -4.26 -2.08 -17.22
N ALA A 316 -4.17 -3.20 -16.51
CA ALA A 316 -4.83 -3.65 -15.32
C ALA A 316 -3.94 -3.59 -14.05
N GLY A 317 -2.65 -3.31 -14.17
CA GLY A 317 -1.64 -3.52 -13.12
C GLY A 317 -1.98 -2.97 -11.74
N VAL A 318 -2.42 -1.72 -11.64
CA VAL A 318 -2.73 -1.07 -10.35
C VAL A 318 -4.21 -1.28 -9.96
N VAL A 319 -5.12 -1.32 -10.92
CA VAL A 319 -6.57 -1.40 -10.69
C VAL A 319 -7.03 -2.84 -10.38
N TYR A 320 -6.51 -3.84 -11.09
CA TYR A 320 -6.87 -5.25 -10.90
C TYR A 320 -6.09 -5.91 -9.77
N ILE A 321 -4.95 -5.35 -9.37
CA ILE A 321 -4.23 -5.81 -8.18
C ILE A 321 -4.73 -5.07 -6.93
N GLY A 322 -5.29 -3.85 -7.07
CA GLY A 322 -5.83 -3.05 -5.97
C GLY A 322 -7.01 -3.67 -5.21
N LEU A 323 -8.15 -3.97 -5.87
CA LEU A 323 -9.34 -4.60 -5.25
C LEU A 323 -9.00 -5.87 -4.47
N PRO A 324 -8.34 -6.87 -5.09
CA PRO A 324 -8.23 -8.19 -4.50
C PRO A 324 -7.12 -8.23 -3.45
N TYR A 325 -6.02 -7.49 -3.67
CA TYR A 325 -4.98 -7.36 -2.66
C TYR A 325 -5.51 -6.69 -1.40
N ARG A 326 -6.25 -5.58 -1.54
CA ARG A 326 -6.93 -4.94 -0.41
C ARG A 326 -7.88 -5.92 0.27
N SER A 327 -8.74 -6.59 -0.49
CA SER A 327 -9.72 -7.55 0.05
C SER A 327 -9.07 -8.69 0.84
N ILE A 328 -8.03 -9.33 0.29
CA ILE A 328 -7.33 -10.44 0.94
C ILE A 328 -6.51 -9.96 2.13
N SER A 329 -5.91 -8.79 2.04
CA SER A 329 -5.13 -8.23 3.14
C SER A 329 -6.04 -7.81 4.30
N LEU A 330 -7.22 -7.26 4.02
CA LEU A 330 -8.28 -7.03 5.00
C LEU A 330 -8.75 -8.35 5.61
N LEU A 331 -9.04 -9.36 4.79
CA LEU A 331 -9.41 -10.71 5.26
C LEU A 331 -8.32 -11.35 6.11
N ASN A 332 -7.05 -11.21 5.74
CA ASN A 332 -5.92 -11.73 6.51
C ASN A 332 -5.82 -11.04 7.88
N ASN A 333 -6.02 -9.72 7.95
CA ASN A 333 -6.08 -9.01 9.22
C ASN A 333 -7.24 -9.50 10.10
N ALA A 334 -8.41 -9.79 9.50
CA ALA A 334 -9.51 -10.45 10.22
C ALA A 334 -9.09 -11.84 10.73
N LEU A 335 -8.43 -12.66 9.90
CA LEU A 335 -7.96 -13.99 10.31
C LEU A 335 -6.90 -13.94 11.44
N ILE A 336 -6.04 -12.93 11.45
CA ILE A 336 -5.09 -12.69 12.55
C ILE A 336 -5.86 -12.37 13.84
N ALA A 337 -6.86 -11.50 13.77
CA ALA A 337 -7.71 -11.18 14.92
C ALA A 337 -8.48 -12.41 15.43
N ALA A 338 -9.00 -13.24 14.53
CA ALA A 338 -9.63 -14.52 14.86
C ALA A 338 -8.65 -15.48 15.54
N ALA A 339 -7.39 -15.55 15.09
CA ALA A 339 -6.37 -16.36 15.74
C ALA A 339 -6.12 -15.93 17.19
N VAL A 340 -6.14 -14.62 17.48
CA VAL A 340 -6.03 -14.09 18.85
C VAL A 340 -7.24 -14.48 19.71
N LEU A 341 -8.46 -14.44 19.16
CA LEU A 341 -9.68 -14.86 19.87
C LEU A 341 -9.67 -16.35 20.22
N LEU A 342 -9.15 -17.17 19.31
CA LEU A 342 -9.08 -18.63 19.46
C LEU A 342 -7.84 -19.11 20.21
N PHE A 343 -6.86 -18.23 20.44
CA PHE A 343 -5.58 -18.55 21.08
C PHE A 343 -5.72 -19.27 22.44
N PRO A 344 -6.64 -18.87 23.34
CA PRO A 344 -6.81 -19.57 24.63
C PRO A 344 -7.34 -21.00 24.50
N VAL A 345 -8.00 -21.33 23.39
CA VAL A 345 -8.67 -22.63 23.17
C VAL A 345 -7.78 -23.55 22.34
N ILE A 346 -7.22 -23.06 21.25
CA ILE A 346 -6.46 -23.87 20.28
C ILE A 346 -5.03 -24.11 20.74
N ALA A 347 -4.41 -23.14 21.43
CA ALA A 347 -3.01 -23.19 21.84
C ALA A 347 -2.86 -22.91 23.34
N LYS A 348 -3.64 -23.63 24.16
CA LYS A 348 -3.73 -23.41 25.61
C LYS A 348 -2.37 -23.40 26.32
N SER A 349 -1.48 -24.35 25.99
CA SER A 349 -0.15 -24.43 26.59
C SER A 349 0.70 -23.17 26.30
N LEU A 350 0.62 -22.62 25.09
CA LEU A 350 1.32 -21.38 24.73
C LEU A 350 0.68 -20.17 25.40
N TYR A 351 -0.65 -20.13 25.47
CA TYR A 351 -1.40 -19.06 26.13
C TYR A 351 -1.05 -18.96 27.63
N GLU A 352 -0.86 -20.09 28.30
CA GLU A 352 -0.47 -20.14 29.72
C GLU A 352 0.88 -19.46 30.00
N HIS A 353 1.77 -19.38 29.01
CA HIS A 353 3.07 -18.71 29.13
C HIS A 353 3.06 -17.27 28.60
N ALA A 354 1.96 -16.80 27.99
CA ALA A 354 1.85 -15.48 27.37
C ALA A 354 1.42 -14.38 28.38
N ASP A 355 2.35 -13.93 29.23
CA ASP A 355 2.06 -13.00 30.34
C ASP A 355 1.43 -11.66 29.92
N VAL A 356 1.84 -11.09 28.78
CA VAL A 356 1.28 -9.82 28.29
C VAL A 356 -0.19 -9.94 27.91
N VAL A 357 -0.55 -11.06 27.25
CA VAL A 357 -1.92 -11.37 26.82
C VAL A 357 -2.83 -11.63 28.02
N LYS A 358 -2.32 -12.36 29.03
CA LYS A 358 -3.07 -12.63 30.27
C LYS A 358 -3.28 -11.36 31.09
N ARG A 359 -2.25 -10.50 31.24
CA ARG A 359 -2.32 -9.27 32.03
C ARG A 359 -3.37 -8.26 31.51
N HIS A 360 -3.60 -8.22 30.20
CA HIS A 360 -4.57 -7.31 29.57
C HIS A 360 -5.70 -8.06 28.84
N LYS A 361 -6.09 -9.24 29.34
CA LYS A 361 -7.02 -10.17 28.68
C LYS A 361 -8.28 -9.49 28.12
N VAL A 362 -8.94 -8.64 28.92
CA VAL A 362 -10.18 -7.95 28.49
C VAL A 362 -9.90 -7.02 27.32
N LEU A 363 -8.84 -6.21 27.40
CA LEU A 363 -8.44 -5.29 26.34
C LEU A 363 -8.03 -6.05 25.07
N THR A 364 -7.29 -7.16 25.20
CA THR A 364 -6.86 -7.99 24.07
C THR A 364 -8.04 -8.67 23.39
N LEU A 365 -9.01 -9.19 24.14
CA LEU A 365 -10.21 -9.81 23.56
C LEU A 365 -11.10 -8.76 22.91
N LEU A 366 -11.34 -7.63 23.57
CA LEU A 366 -12.13 -6.53 23.01
C LEU A 366 -11.50 -5.99 21.72
N SER A 367 -10.19 -5.74 21.71
CA SER A 367 -9.50 -5.28 20.52
C SER A 367 -9.54 -6.32 19.40
N ALA A 368 -9.39 -7.61 19.71
CA ALA A 368 -9.49 -8.67 18.72
C ALA A 368 -10.91 -8.81 18.13
N VAL A 369 -11.97 -8.68 18.93
CA VAL A 369 -13.36 -8.70 18.44
C VAL A 369 -13.63 -7.49 17.53
N ILE A 370 -13.25 -6.29 17.95
CA ILE A 370 -13.44 -5.06 17.15
C ILE A 370 -12.66 -5.16 15.84
N THR A 371 -11.39 -5.61 15.91
CA THR A 371 -10.53 -5.77 14.74
C THR A 371 -11.10 -6.81 13.78
N PHE A 372 -11.56 -7.96 14.30
CA PHE A 372 -12.19 -8.99 13.48
C PHE A 372 -13.45 -8.46 12.79
N ALA A 373 -14.37 -7.87 13.54
CA ALA A 373 -15.62 -7.35 13.01
C ALA A 373 -15.38 -6.27 11.94
N PHE A 374 -14.48 -5.32 12.22
CA PHE A 374 -14.15 -4.25 11.28
C PHE A 374 -13.53 -4.79 10.00
N PHE A 375 -12.49 -5.62 10.08
CA PHE A 375 -11.80 -6.11 8.89
C PHE A 375 -12.61 -7.14 8.10
N ALA A 376 -13.44 -7.95 8.76
CA ALA A 376 -14.36 -8.86 8.09
C ALA A 376 -15.46 -8.07 7.35
N PHE A 377 -16.05 -7.07 8.01
CA PHE A 377 -16.99 -6.15 7.37
C PHE A 377 -16.34 -5.46 6.16
N ALA A 378 -15.13 -4.93 6.34
CA ALA A 378 -14.38 -4.27 5.27
C ALA A 378 -14.13 -5.19 4.07
N ALA A 379 -13.65 -6.42 4.32
CA ALA A 379 -13.37 -7.39 3.26
C ALA A 379 -14.64 -7.76 2.46
N ILE A 380 -15.77 -7.97 3.14
CA ILE A 380 -17.06 -8.27 2.48
C ILE A 380 -17.50 -7.10 1.60
N ASN A 381 -17.44 -5.89 2.13
CA ASN A 381 -17.97 -4.75 1.40
C ASN A 381 -17.11 -4.37 0.19
N VAL A 382 -15.78 -4.53 0.25
CA VAL A 382 -14.92 -4.32 -0.93
C VAL A 382 -15.29 -5.28 -2.06
N VAL A 383 -15.74 -6.51 -1.75
CA VAL A 383 -16.20 -7.48 -2.76
C VAL A 383 -17.57 -7.11 -3.35
N ILE A 384 -18.49 -6.65 -2.51
CA ILE A 384 -19.88 -6.35 -2.90
C ILE A 384 -20.00 -5.03 -3.67
N HIS A 385 -19.08 -4.09 -3.42
CA HIS A 385 -19.09 -2.73 -3.95
C HIS A 385 -17.88 -2.47 -4.86
N PRO A 386 -17.97 -2.82 -6.17
CA PRO A 386 -16.93 -2.60 -7.16
C PRO A 386 -16.38 -1.16 -7.21
N GLU A 387 -17.21 -0.17 -6.89
CA GLU A 387 -16.83 1.25 -6.83
C GLU A 387 -15.68 1.53 -5.85
N TYR A 388 -15.42 0.66 -4.87
CA TYR A 388 -14.40 0.86 -3.84
C TYR A 388 -13.10 0.08 -4.04
N GLY A 389 -13.03 -0.82 -5.01
CA GLY A 389 -11.70 -1.30 -5.38
C GLY A 389 -11.48 -1.69 -6.82
N GLY A 390 -12.47 -1.56 -7.70
CA GLY A 390 -12.34 -1.80 -9.12
C GLY A 390 -13.31 -2.87 -9.63
N PRO A 391 -13.39 -3.02 -10.97
CA PRO A 391 -14.32 -3.95 -11.58
C PRO A 391 -14.00 -5.40 -11.17
N PRO A 392 -15.01 -6.20 -10.78
CA PRO A 392 -14.80 -7.59 -10.40
C PRO A 392 -14.32 -8.39 -11.61
N ASN A 393 -13.12 -8.97 -11.51
CA ASN A 393 -12.59 -9.88 -12.52
C ASN A 393 -12.45 -11.28 -11.93
N ILE A 394 -13.17 -12.24 -12.49
CA ILE A 394 -13.19 -13.61 -11.99
C ILE A 394 -11.82 -14.29 -12.05
N GLY A 395 -11.03 -14.03 -13.10
CA GLY A 395 -9.68 -14.58 -13.24
C GLY A 395 -8.75 -14.09 -12.13
N VAL A 396 -8.91 -12.82 -11.73
CA VAL A 396 -8.17 -12.25 -10.62
C VAL A 396 -8.59 -12.87 -9.28
N TRP A 397 -9.88 -13.05 -9.03
CA TRP A 397 -10.35 -13.74 -7.82
C TRP A 397 -9.87 -15.19 -7.73
N ILE A 398 -9.87 -15.92 -8.85
CA ILE A 398 -9.33 -17.29 -8.92
C ILE A 398 -7.83 -17.28 -8.60
N PHE A 399 -7.05 -16.41 -9.25
CA PHE A 399 -5.61 -16.27 -9.00
C PHE A 399 -5.32 -15.99 -7.52
N MET A 400 -6.11 -15.11 -6.91
CA MET A 400 -6.01 -14.75 -5.50
C MET A 400 -6.36 -15.87 -4.53
N ILE A 401 -7.43 -16.63 -4.80
CA ILE A 401 -7.78 -17.81 -4.01
C ILE A 401 -6.66 -18.85 -4.11
N ILE A 402 -6.09 -19.06 -5.30
CA ILE A 402 -4.93 -19.94 -5.49
C ILE A 402 -3.77 -19.49 -4.60
N LEU A 403 -3.44 -18.19 -4.60
CA LEU A 403 -2.36 -17.65 -3.75
C LEU A 403 -2.66 -17.82 -2.25
N LEU A 404 -3.91 -17.63 -1.81
CA LEU A 404 -4.31 -17.86 -0.42
C LEU A 404 -4.13 -19.33 -0.01
N LEU A 405 -4.49 -20.26 -0.91
CA LEU A 405 -4.36 -21.70 -0.71
C LEU A 405 -2.90 -22.19 -0.78
N LEU A 406 -1.98 -21.46 -1.43
CA LEU A 406 -0.56 -21.84 -1.46
C LEU A 406 0.04 -22.01 -0.06
N GLY A 407 -0.35 -21.19 0.91
CA GLY A 407 0.14 -21.32 2.29
C GLY A 407 -0.16 -22.69 2.91
N PRO A 408 -1.44 -23.08 3.03
CA PRO A 408 -1.84 -24.42 3.47
C PRO A 408 -1.26 -25.55 2.62
N ILE A 409 -1.18 -25.38 1.29
CA ILE A 409 -0.60 -26.39 0.39
C ILE A 409 0.88 -26.62 0.72
N ILE A 410 1.67 -25.54 0.83
CA ILE A 410 3.10 -25.62 1.17
C ILE A 410 3.30 -26.20 2.56
N TRP A 411 2.45 -25.84 3.53
CA TRP A 411 2.48 -26.45 4.86
C TRP A 411 2.33 -27.98 4.79
N LEU A 412 1.32 -28.45 4.05
CA LEU A 412 1.02 -29.87 3.93
C LEU A 412 2.14 -30.62 3.20
N LEU A 413 2.63 -30.05 2.09
CA LEU A 413 3.75 -30.62 1.32
C LEU A 413 5.03 -30.69 2.17
N SER A 414 5.34 -29.63 2.91
CA SER A 414 6.48 -29.60 3.84
C SER A 414 6.33 -30.67 4.93
N LYS A 415 5.16 -30.76 5.56
CA LYS A 415 4.87 -31.77 6.59
C LYS A 415 5.09 -33.19 6.07
N ILE A 416 4.55 -33.51 4.89
CA ILE A 416 4.71 -34.84 4.26
C ILE A 416 6.19 -35.10 3.92
N TYR A 417 6.89 -34.10 3.41
CA TYR A 417 8.29 -34.23 3.00
C TYR A 417 9.21 -34.52 4.19
N TRP A 418 9.03 -33.82 5.30
CA TRP A 418 9.85 -33.98 6.51
C TRP A 418 9.44 -35.19 7.35
N SER A 419 8.15 -35.53 7.41
CA SER A 419 7.69 -36.74 8.11
C SER A 419 8.27 -38.01 7.47
N ARG A 420 8.39 -38.03 6.14
CA ARG A 420 9.08 -39.11 5.39
C ARG A 420 10.58 -39.22 5.71
N ARG A 421 11.17 -38.20 6.35
CA ARG A 421 12.57 -38.19 6.79
C ARG A 421 12.74 -38.26 8.30
N GLY A 422 11.68 -38.64 9.02
CA GLY A 422 11.72 -38.82 10.47
C GLY A 422 11.73 -37.53 11.29
N LEU A 423 11.41 -36.38 10.68
CA LEU A 423 11.31 -35.09 11.38
C LEU A 423 9.85 -34.68 11.53
N ASP A 424 9.39 -34.55 12.77
CA ASP A 424 8.06 -34.00 13.07
C ASP A 424 8.12 -32.48 13.17
N THR A 425 7.70 -31.81 12.08
CA THR A 425 7.63 -30.34 12.02
C THR A 425 6.53 -29.75 12.89
N SER A 426 5.61 -30.57 13.45
CA SER A 426 4.56 -30.09 14.35
C SER A 426 5.09 -29.68 15.73
N LEU A 427 6.27 -30.18 16.12
CA LEU A 427 6.90 -29.84 17.39
C LEU A 427 7.30 -28.36 17.50
N VAL A 428 7.66 -27.75 16.36
CA VAL A 428 8.04 -26.33 16.29
C VAL A 428 6.91 -25.41 16.80
N TYR A 429 5.65 -25.83 16.64
CA TYR A 429 4.49 -25.03 17.04
C TYR A 429 4.04 -25.30 18.48
N LYS A 430 4.75 -26.14 19.25
CA LYS A 430 4.39 -26.50 20.63
C LYS A 430 5.16 -25.72 21.70
N GLU A 431 6.27 -25.09 21.33
CA GLU A 431 7.15 -24.36 22.25
C GLU A 431 7.45 -22.95 21.70
N VAL A 432 7.41 -21.94 22.56
CA VAL A 432 7.93 -20.61 22.23
C VAL A 432 9.44 -20.65 22.47
N PRO A 433 10.29 -20.20 21.54
CA PRO A 433 11.73 -20.08 21.78
C PRO A 433 11.99 -19.25 23.05
N PRO A 434 12.90 -19.66 23.93
CA PRO A 434 13.27 -18.85 25.08
C PRO A 434 13.98 -17.57 24.61
N GLU A 435 13.39 -16.41 24.88
CA GLU A 435 14.01 -15.08 24.76
C GLU A 435 14.22 -14.43 26.12
#